data_AF-A0A097F8E7-F1
#
_entry.id   AF-A0A097F8E7-F1
#
_cell.length_a   1.000
_cell.length_b   1.000
_cell.length_c   1.000
_cell.angle_alpha   90.00
_cell.angle_beta   90.00
_cell.angle_gamma   90.00
#
_symmetry.space_group_name_H-M   'P 1'
#
loop_
_entity.id
_entity.type
_entity.pdbx_description
1 polymer ?
#
loop_
_entity_poly.entity_id
_entity_poly.type
_entity_poly.pdbx_seq_one_letter_code
_entity_poly.pdbx_strand_id
1 'polypeptide(L)'
;SYNAGMLTALSNRIGDVLILMVISWMMNFGSWNYIFYLEFMKNDYSMVYISLMIILAAMTKSAQIPFSSWLPAAMAAPTPVSALVHSSTLVTAGVYLLIRFNFLLVETLFLKLLLLLASLTMFMAGISANYEFDLKKIIALSTLSQLGLMMSILSMGLPNLAFFHLLTHAMF
;
A
#
# COMPACT_ATOMS: atom_id res chain seq x y z
N SER A 1 -1.02 2.23 24.98
CA SER A 1 -1.35 3.25 23.96
C SER A 1 -0.10 3.82 23.30
N TYR A 2 0.88 4.35 24.05
CA TYR A 2 2.08 4.97 23.49
C TYR A 2 2.91 4.07 22.55
N ASN A 3 3.15 2.80 22.93
CA ASN A 3 3.91 1.86 22.09
C ASN A 3 3.25 1.63 20.72
N ALA A 4 1.91 1.60 20.66
CA ALA A 4 1.18 1.43 19.40
C ALA A 4 1.34 2.66 18.50
N GLY A 5 1.25 3.88 19.05
CA GLY A 5 1.51 5.10 18.30
C GLY A 5 2.95 5.23 17.78
N MET A 6 3.92 4.77 18.57
CA MET A 6 5.33 4.73 18.13
C MET A 6 5.53 3.76 16.98
N LEU A 7 4.93 2.57 17.04
CA LEU A 7 5.01 1.56 15.98
C LEU A 7 4.42 2.08 14.66
N THR A 8 3.25 2.73 14.70
CA THR A 8 2.60 3.28 13.50
C THR A 8 3.37 4.45 12.91
N ALA A 9 3.96 5.31 13.74
CA ALA A 9 4.78 6.41 13.27
C ALA A 9 6.07 5.90 12.58
N LEU A 10 6.79 4.98 13.23
CA LEU A 10 8.06 4.46 12.72
C LEU A 10 7.88 3.66 11.43
N SER A 11 6.85 2.80 11.35
CA SER A 11 6.59 2.01 10.14
C SER A 11 6.28 2.90 8.93
N ASN A 12 5.47 3.94 9.13
CA ASN A 12 5.07 4.85 8.07
C ASN A 12 6.20 5.79 7.63
N ARG A 13 7.12 6.15 8.54
CA ARG A 13 8.29 6.99 8.21
C ARG A 13 9.22 6.33 7.20
N ILE A 14 9.34 5.00 7.22
CA ILE A 14 10.12 4.26 6.22
C ILE A 14 9.54 4.54 4.82
N GLY A 15 8.22 4.48 4.67
CA GLY A 15 7.53 4.81 3.42
C GLY A 15 7.74 6.25 2.98
N ASP A 16 7.65 7.20 3.90
CA ASP A 16 7.84 8.62 3.59
C ASP A 16 9.27 8.91 3.08
N VAL A 17 10.29 8.29 3.69
CA VAL A 17 11.68 8.41 3.23
C VAL A 17 11.83 7.86 1.80
N LEU A 18 11.20 6.73 1.50
CA LEU A 18 11.23 6.14 0.16
C LEU A 18 10.57 7.05 -0.88
N ILE A 19 9.44 7.70 -0.55
CA ILE A 19 8.79 8.67 -1.45
C ILE A 19 9.70 9.88 -1.69
N LEU A 20 10.35 10.41 -0.65
CA LEU A 20 11.30 11.53 -0.81
C LEU A 20 12.51 11.13 -1.68
N MET A 21 12.99 9.90 -1.57
CA MET A 21 14.06 9.38 -2.43
C MET A 21 13.60 9.28 -3.89
N VAL A 22 12.40 8.77 -4.15
CA VAL A 22 11.82 8.71 -5.51
C VAL A 22 11.74 10.10 -6.14
N ILE A 23 11.22 11.04 -5.38
CA ILE A 23 11.15 12.46 -5.72
C ILE A 23 12.52 13.02 -6.12
N SER A 24 13.54 12.77 -5.29
CA SER A 24 14.89 13.26 -5.55
C SER A 24 15.51 12.64 -6.80
N TRP A 25 15.19 11.37 -7.09
CA TRP A 25 15.72 10.68 -8.27
C TRP A 25 14.98 11.04 -9.55
N MET A 26 13.69 11.37 -9.49
CA MET A 26 12.93 11.86 -10.65
C MET A 26 13.48 13.19 -11.18
N MET A 27 14.13 14.01 -10.34
CA MET A 27 14.82 15.24 -10.79
C MET A 27 15.89 14.97 -11.85
N ASN A 28 16.49 13.77 -11.90
CA ASN A 28 17.48 13.43 -12.92
C ASN A 28 16.92 13.47 -14.35
N PHE A 29 15.60 13.30 -14.51
CA PHE A 29 14.93 13.39 -15.80
C PHE A 29 14.54 14.84 -16.19
N GLY A 30 14.85 15.81 -15.34
CA GLY A 30 14.65 17.24 -15.58
C GLY A 30 13.33 17.82 -15.08
N SER A 31 12.31 17.00 -14.81
CA SER A 31 11.06 17.45 -14.19
C SER A 31 10.33 16.33 -13.45
N TRP A 32 9.29 16.70 -12.71
CA TRP A 32 8.47 15.78 -11.90
C TRP A 32 7.23 15.28 -12.63
N ASN A 33 7.04 15.71 -13.88
CA ASN A 33 5.85 15.41 -14.66
C ASN A 33 5.85 13.94 -15.07
N TYR A 34 5.41 13.09 -14.14
CA TYR A 34 5.48 11.64 -14.28
C TYR A 34 4.73 11.13 -15.52
N ILE A 35 3.67 11.82 -15.96
CA ILE A 35 2.84 11.43 -17.11
C ILE A 35 3.70 11.15 -18.36
N PHE A 36 4.69 12.00 -18.64
CA PHE A 36 5.54 11.84 -19.82
C PHE A 36 6.67 10.81 -19.63
N TYR A 37 7.22 10.70 -18.41
CA TYR A 37 8.38 9.83 -18.14
C TYR A 37 8.01 8.35 -17.97
N LEU A 38 6.78 8.04 -17.55
CA LEU A 38 6.37 6.65 -17.30
C LEU A 38 6.40 5.78 -18.57
N GLU A 39 6.07 6.35 -19.73
CA GLU A 39 6.07 5.62 -21.00
C GLU A 39 7.46 5.64 -21.67
N PHE A 40 8.11 6.80 -21.69
CA PHE A 40 9.34 7.00 -22.47
C PHE A 40 10.59 6.39 -21.82
N MET A 41 10.70 6.43 -20.49
CA MET A 41 11.92 6.02 -19.75
C MET A 41 11.75 4.70 -18.98
N LYS A 42 10.79 3.85 -19.38
CA LYS A 42 10.45 2.61 -18.67
C LYS A 42 11.64 1.65 -18.52
N ASN A 43 12.53 1.61 -19.52
CA ASN A 43 13.64 0.66 -19.58
C ASN A 43 14.94 1.17 -18.93
N ASP A 44 14.97 2.41 -18.46
CA ASP A 44 16.16 2.97 -17.82
C ASP A 44 16.39 2.36 -16.44
N TYR A 45 17.67 2.11 -16.12
CA TYR A 45 18.06 1.58 -14.81
C TYR A 45 17.58 2.46 -13.65
N SER A 46 17.62 3.77 -13.79
CA SER A 46 17.10 4.73 -12.80
C SER A 46 15.61 4.52 -12.55
N MET A 47 14.83 4.31 -13.61
CA MET A 47 13.39 4.12 -13.50
C MET A 47 13.01 2.77 -12.89
N VAL A 48 13.81 1.73 -13.14
CA VAL A 48 13.66 0.43 -12.47
C VAL A 48 13.85 0.57 -10.95
N TYR A 49 14.88 1.30 -10.50
CA TYR A 49 15.05 1.54 -9.06
C TYR A 49 13.93 2.38 -8.46
N ILE A 50 13.45 3.41 -9.18
CA ILE A 50 12.29 4.20 -8.78
C ILE A 50 11.05 3.32 -8.61
N SER A 51 10.81 2.39 -9.56
CA SER A 51 9.68 1.46 -9.49
C SER A 51 9.72 0.58 -8.22
N LEU A 52 10.90 0.11 -7.83
CA LEU A 52 11.09 -0.68 -6.61
C LEU A 52 10.85 0.15 -5.35
N MET A 53 11.36 1.38 -5.29
CA MET A 53 11.14 2.27 -4.14
C MET A 53 9.67 2.66 -4.00
N ILE A 54 8.96 2.87 -5.11
CA ILE A 54 7.51 3.10 -5.16
C ILE A 54 6.74 1.90 -4.60
N ILE A 55 7.09 0.68 -5.02
CA ILE A 55 6.46 -0.55 -4.51
C ILE A 55 6.67 -0.68 -3.00
N LEU A 56 7.89 -0.46 -2.51
CA LEU A 56 8.20 -0.53 -1.07
C LEU A 56 7.43 0.55 -0.28
N ALA A 57 7.38 1.78 -0.78
CA ALA A 57 6.61 2.86 -0.16
C ALA A 57 5.12 2.50 -0.08
N ALA A 58 4.55 1.98 -1.16
CA ALA A 58 3.17 1.54 -1.19
C ALA A 58 2.91 0.41 -0.18
N MET A 59 3.78 -0.60 -0.08
CA MET A 59 3.64 -1.71 0.87
C MET A 59 3.64 -1.25 2.33
N THR A 60 4.46 -0.26 2.69
CA THR A 60 4.46 0.29 4.07
C THR A 60 3.13 0.96 4.41
N LYS A 61 2.59 1.78 3.50
CA LYS A 61 1.33 2.51 3.71
C LYS A 61 0.11 1.60 3.62
N SER A 62 0.11 0.57 2.78
CA SER A 62 -0.99 -0.40 2.64
C SER A 62 -0.88 -1.61 3.58
N ALA A 63 0.04 -1.56 4.55
CA ALA A 63 0.25 -2.58 5.58
C ALA A 63 0.45 -4.02 5.04
N GLN A 64 1.09 -4.17 3.88
CA GLN A 64 1.41 -5.49 3.34
C GLN A 64 2.56 -6.13 4.13
N ILE A 65 2.67 -7.46 4.12
CA ILE A 65 3.79 -8.20 4.71
C ILE A 65 5.08 -7.67 4.06
N PRO A 66 6.08 -7.22 4.85
CA PRO A 66 6.28 -7.45 6.29
C PRO A 66 5.71 -6.38 7.25
N PHE A 67 5.17 -5.28 6.74
CA PHE A 67 4.71 -4.11 7.50
C PHE A 67 3.25 -4.21 7.98
N SER A 68 2.68 -5.40 8.13
CA SER A 68 1.26 -5.55 8.51
C SER A 68 0.96 -5.27 9.98
N SER A 69 1.97 -5.31 10.86
CA SER A 69 1.80 -5.26 12.31
C SER A 69 1.24 -3.95 12.87
N TRP A 70 1.43 -2.83 12.16
CA TRP A 70 1.02 -1.52 12.68
C TRP A 70 -0.49 -1.30 12.58
N LEU A 71 -1.18 -1.94 11.64
CA LEU A 71 -2.60 -1.73 11.38
C LEU A 71 -3.49 -2.29 12.51
N PRO A 72 -3.31 -3.55 12.98
CA PRO A 72 -4.04 -4.06 14.15
C PRO A 72 -3.69 -3.30 15.44
N ALA A 73 -2.44 -2.86 15.58
CA ALA A 73 -2.00 -2.09 16.74
C ALA A 73 -2.64 -0.68 16.81
N ALA A 74 -2.95 -0.07 15.66
CA ALA A 74 -3.59 1.24 15.58
C ALA A 74 -5.00 1.27 16.18
N MET A 75 -5.68 0.12 16.31
CA MET A 75 -7.03 0.01 16.91
C MET A 75 -7.09 0.25 18.42
N ALA A 76 -5.94 0.55 19.05
CA ALA A 76 -5.90 1.13 20.40
C ALA A 76 -6.43 2.58 20.44
N ALA A 77 -6.56 3.26 19.28
CA ALA A 77 -7.10 4.61 19.14
C ALA A 77 -8.64 4.66 19.29
N PRO A 78 -9.22 5.84 19.59
CA PRO A 78 -10.67 6.00 19.68
C PRO A 78 -11.37 5.74 18.33
N THR A 79 -12.61 5.26 18.40
CA THR A 79 -13.42 4.79 17.26
C THR A 79 -13.60 5.76 16.08
N PRO A 80 -13.73 7.10 16.27
CA PRO A 80 -13.80 8.00 15.12
C PRO A 80 -12.45 8.13 14.39
N VAL A 81 -11.33 8.02 15.10
CA VAL A 81 -9.99 8.11 14.52
C VAL A 81 -9.65 6.82 13.77
N SER A 82 -10.01 5.66 14.31
CA SER A 82 -9.86 4.39 13.59
C SER A 82 -10.72 4.38 12.32
N ALA A 83 -11.98 4.83 12.38
CA ALA A 83 -12.81 4.89 11.18
C ALA A 83 -12.13 5.70 10.05
N LEU A 84 -11.59 6.87 10.35
CA LEU A 84 -10.96 7.76 9.36
C LEU A 84 -9.63 7.21 8.82
N VAL A 85 -8.79 6.63 9.68
CA VAL A 85 -7.50 6.05 9.29
C VAL A 85 -7.68 4.79 8.44
N HIS A 86 -8.68 3.97 8.77
CA HIS A 86 -8.88 2.66 8.14
C HIS A 86 -9.76 2.69 6.90
N SER A 87 -10.70 3.65 6.75
CA SER A 87 -11.59 3.69 5.57
C SER A 87 -11.10 4.57 4.42
N SER A 88 -10.43 5.71 4.71
CA SER A 88 -10.41 6.79 3.73
C SER A 88 -9.04 7.40 3.41
N THR A 89 -8.03 7.33 4.28
CA THR A 89 -6.85 8.21 4.11
C THR A 89 -5.50 7.50 4.06
N LEU A 90 -5.11 6.74 5.08
CA LEU A 90 -3.72 6.29 5.19
C LEU A 90 -3.48 5.03 4.36
N VAL A 91 -4.37 4.04 4.49
CA VAL A 91 -4.13 2.72 3.91
C VAL A 91 -4.46 2.65 2.41
N THR A 92 -5.44 3.46 1.97
CA THR A 92 -5.83 3.62 0.56
C THR A 92 -4.81 4.43 -0.25
N ALA A 93 -4.03 5.31 0.40
CA ALA A 93 -3.01 6.11 -0.27
C ALA A 93 -1.91 5.27 -0.93
N GLY A 94 -1.53 4.14 -0.32
CA GLY A 94 -0.55 3.20 -0.90
C GLY A 94 -1.07 2.54 -2.18
N VAL A 95 -2.34 2.12 -2.17
CA VAL A 95 -3.02 1.52 -3.33
C VAL A 95 -3.16 2.55 -4.45
N TYR A 96 -3.58 3.77 -4.10
CA TYR A 96 -3.74 4.86 -5.07
C TYR A 96 -2.42 5.28 -5.73
N LEU A 97 -1.32 5.30 -4.98
CA LEU A 97 0.01 5.56 -5.53
C LEU A 97 0.34 4.54 -6.63
N LEU A 98 0.14 3.24 -6.38
CA LEU A 98 0.38 2.20 -7.38
C LEU A 98 -0.56 2.29 -8.58
N ILE A 99 -1.83 2.67 -8.38
CA ILE A 99 -2.76 2.94 -9.49
C ILE A 99 -2.18 3.99 -10.43
N ARG A 100 -1.62 5.08 -9.88
CA ARG A 100 -1.04 6.18 -10.69
C ARG A 100 0.23 5.77 -11.44
N PHE A 101 1.06 4.92 -10.85
CA PHE A 101 2.28 4.42 -11.45
C PHE A 101 2.10 3.10 -12.22
N ASN A 102 0.86 2.65 -12.45
CA ASN A 102 0.61 1.32 -13.02
C ASN A 102 1.30 1.08 -14.36
N PHE A 103 1.30 2.07 -15.27
CA PHE A 103 1.95 1.95 -16.59
C PHE A 103 3.45 1.58 -16.52
N LEU A 104 4.14 2.06 -15.48
CA LEU A 104 5.53 1.70 -15.22
C LEU A 104 5.66 0.26 -14.73
N LEU A 105 4.72 -0.16 -13.87
CA LEU A 105 4.87 -1.33 -13.02
C LEU A 105 4.45 -2.64 -13.71
N VAL A 106 3.46 -2.62 -14.62
CA VAL A 106 2.78 -3.81 -15.19
C VAL A 106 3.74 -4.91 -15.69
N GLU A 107 4.88 -4.56 -16.25
CA GLU A 107 5.82 -5.54 -16.84
C GLU A 107 6.99 -5.91 -15.91
N THR A 108 7.06 -5.31 -14.73
CA THR A 108 8.19 -5.52 -13.81
C THR A 108 8.06 -6.86 -13.07
N LEU A 109 9.19 -7.54 -12.85
CA LEU A 109 9.25 -8.73 -11.99
C LEU A 109 8.79 -8.41 -10.55
N PHE A 110 8.99 -7.17 -10.10
CA PHE A 110 8.61 -6.71 -8.78
C PHE A 110 7.09 -6.73 -8.55
N LEU A 111 6.27 -6.50 -9.58
CA LEU A 111 4.82 -6.65 -9.46
C LEU A 111 4.40 -8.11 -9.21
N LYS A 112 5.09 -9.09 -9.79
CA LYS A 112 4.82 -10.51 -9.54
C LYS A 112 5.17 -10.90 -8.10
N LEU A 113 6.25 -10.35 -7.55
CA LEU A 113 6.57 -10.50 -6.13
C LEU A 113 5.51 -9.86 -5.24
N LEU A 114 5.01 -8.69 -5.62
CA LEU A 114 3.91 -8.03 -4.91
C LEU A 114 2.63 -8.86 -4.94
N LEU A 115 2.29 -9.52 -6.05
CA LEU A 115 1.15 -10.45 -6.12
C LEU A 115 1.26 -11.57 -5.07
N LEU A 116 2.45 -12.16 -4.94
CA LEU A 116 2.69 -13.21 -3.94
C LEU A 116 2.56 -12.66 -2.52
N LEU A 117 3.17 -11.52 -2.22
CA LEU A 117 3.07 -10.90 -0.89
C LEU A 117 1.64 -10.48 -0.55
N ALA A 118 0.89 -9.95 -1.52
CA ALA A 118 -0.49 -9.51 -1.36
C ALA A 118 -1.48 -10.68 -1.18
N SER A 119 -1.21 -11.83 -1.81
CA SER A 119 -2.03 -13.03 -1.57
C SER A 119 -1.73 -13.64 -0.18
N LEU A 120 -0.47 -13.61 0.25
CA LEU A 120 -0.08 -14.03 1.60
C LEU A 120 -0.64 -13.12 2.69
N THR A 121 -0.70 -11.81 2.48
CA THR A 121 -1.33 -10.86 3.43
C THR A 121 -2.81 -11.11 3.57
N MET A 122 -3.51 -11.31 2.45
CA MET A 122 -4.93 -11.65 2.46
C MET A 122 -5.19 -12.92 3.27
N PHE A 123 -4.39 -13.96 3.04
CA PHE A 123 -4.52 -15.23 3.74
C PHE A 123 -4.22 -15.11 5.24
N MET A 124 -3.13 -14.43 5.60
CA MET A 124 -2.74 -14.18 7.00
C MET A 124 -3.80 -13.38 7.75
N ALA A 125 -4.34 -12.34 7.14
CA ALA A 125 -5.39 -11.52 7.71
C ALA A 125 -6.69 -12.30 7.90
N GLY A 126 -7.06 -13.15 6.93
CA GLY A 126 -8.23 -14.01 7.02
C GLY A 126 -8.15 -15.03 8.16
N ILE A 127 -6.99 -15.69 8.34
CA ILE A 127 -6.80 -16.65 9.44
C ILE A 127 -6.81 -15.93 10.79
N SER A 128 -6.07 -14.83 10.93
CA SER A 128 -5.98 -14.11 12.20
C SER A 128 -7.32 -13.51 12.64
N ALA A 129 -8.17 -13.07 11.70
CA ALA A 129 -9.50 -12.56 12.03
C ALA A 129 -10.40 -13.63 12.70
N ASN A 130 -10.24 -14.91 12.35
CA ASN A 130 -11.03 -16.00 12.93
C ASN A 130 -10.66 -16.32 14.39
N TYR A 131 -9.43 -15.99 14.81
CA TYR A 131 -8.94 -16.24 16.16
C TYR A 131 -9.02 -15.02 17.09
N GLU A 132 -9.40 -13.85 16.58
CA GLU A 132 -9.54 -12.63 17.37
C GLU A 132 -10.96 -12.50 17.95
N PHE A 133 -11.06 -12.07 19.21
CA PHE A 133 -12.34 -11.86 19.89
C PHE A 133 -12.77 -10.38 19.89
N ASP A 134 -11.84 -9.45 19.68
CA ASP A 134 -12.11 -8.02 19.68
C ASP A 134 -12.68 -7.56 18.32
N LEU A 135 -13.95 -7.12 18.29
CA LEU A 135 -14.62 -6.64 17.08
C LEU A 135 -13.81 -5.59 16.30
N LYS A 136 -13.15 -4.66 17.00
CA LYS A 136 -12.33 -3.62 16.35
C LYS A 136 -11.12 -4.20 15.60
N LYS A 137 -10.49 -5.24 16.14
CA LYS A 137 -9.37 -5.92 15.48
C LYS A 137 -9.84 -6.80 14.33
N ILE A 138 -11.00 -7.44 14.46
CA ILE A 138 -11.62 -8.21 13.36
C ILE A 138 -11.87 -7.29 12.16
N ILE A 139 -12.42 -6.09 12.39
CA ILE A 139 -12.61 -5.09 11.33
C ILE A 139 -11.26 -4.63 10.75
N ALA A 140 -10.25 -4.43 11.59
CA ALA A 140 -8.90 -4.08 11.12
C ALA A 140 -8.32 -5.16 10.19
N LEU A 141 -8.44 -6.42 10.58
CA LEU A 141 -7.95 -7.57 9.82
C LEU A 141 -8.79 -7.80 8.55
N SER A 142 -10.09 -7.53 8.56
CA SER A 142 -10.90 -7.57 7.35
C SER A 142 -10.52 -6.44 6.38
N THR A 143 -10.20 -5.22 6.85
CA THR A 143 -9.66 -4.17 5.96
C THR A 143 -8.31 -4.58 5.37
N LEU A 144 -7.45 -5.23 6.17
CA LEU A 144 -6.15 -5.71 5.71
C LEU A 144 -6.28 -6.77 4.61
N SER A 145 -7.25 -7.69 4.73
CA SER A 145 -7.49 -8.70 3.69
C SER A 145 -8.04 -8.07 2.40
N GLN A 146 -8.93 -7.08 2.52
CA GLN A 146 -9.46 -6.33 1.36
C GLN A 146 -8.37 -5.51 0.65
N LEU A 147 -7.44 -4.92 1.41
CA LEU A 147 -6.29 -4.23 0.84
C LEU A 147 -5.34 -5.21 0.14
N GLY A 148 -5.09 -6.39 0.72
CA GLY A 148 -4.38 -7.47 0.02
C GLY A 148 -5.04 -7.85 -1.31
N LEU A 149 -6.38 -7.88 -1.35
CA LEU A 149 -7.16 -8.12 -2.56
C LEU A 149 -6.93 -7.01 -3.60
N MET A 150 -7.07 -5.74 -3.21
CA MET A 150 -6.82 -4.60 -4.10
C MET A 150 -5.39 -4.60 -4.67
N MET A 151 -4.40 -4.91 -3.84
CA MET A 151 -2.99 -4.99 -4.25
C MET A 151 -2.76 -6.17 -5.21
N SER A 152 -3.43 -7.30 -5.01
CA SER A 152 -3.37 -8.45 -5.92
C SER A 152 -3.97 -8.12 -7.30
N ILE A 153 -5.10 -7.42 -7.35
CA ILE A 153 -5.72 -6.98 -8.61
C ILE A 153 -4.79 -6.01 -9.36
N LEU A 154 -4.16 -5.06 -8.65
CA LEU A 154 -3.20 -4.15 -9.25
C LEU A 154 -2.02 -4.90 -9.87
N SER A 155 -1.52 -5.93 -9.18
CA SER A 155 -0.43 -6.74 -9.69
C SER A 155 -0.77 -7.61 -10.90
N MET A 156 -2.05 -7.89 -11.12
CA MET A 156 -2.54 -8.51 -12.35
C MET A 156 -2.68 -7.50 -13.51
N GLY A 157 -2.37 -6.22 -13.29
CA GLY A 157 -2.43 -5.17 -14.30
C GLY A 157 -3.83 -4.60 -14.54
N LEU A 158 -4.76 -4.74 -13.58
CA LEU A 158 -6.15 -4.28 -13.70
C LEU A 158 -6.42 -3.05 -12.79
N PRO A 159 -5.86 -1.85 -13.09
CA PRO A 159 -5.95 -0.70 -12.20
C PRO A 159 -7.38 -0.16 -12.04
N ASN A 160 -8.21 -0.24 -13.08
CA ASN A 160 -9.59 0.25 -13.03
C ASN A 160 -10.45 -0.59 -12.08
N LEU A 161 -10.23 -1.91 -12.04
CA LEU A 161 -10.97 -2.82 -11.16
C LEU A 161 -10.54 -2.62 -9.70
N ALA A 162 -9.23 -2.42 -9.47
CA ALA A 162 -8.72 -2.07 -8.15
C ALA A 162 -9.27 -0.72 -7.66
N PHE A 163 -9.35 0.29 -8.55
CA PHE A 163 -9.92 1.60 -8.20
C PHE A 163 -11.42 1.51 -7.88
N PHE A 164 -12.19 0.75 -8.66
CA PHE A 164 -13.60 0.51 -8.38
C PHE A 164 -13.78 -0.18 -7.01
N HIS A 165 -13.00 -1.22 -6.74
CA HIS A 165 -13.04 -1.93 -5.46
C HIS A 165 -12.65 -1.02 -4.28
N LEU A 166 -11.68 -0.14 -4.47
CA LEU A 166 -11.28 0.86 -3.47
C LEU A 166 -12.44 1.81 -3.14
N LEU A 167 -13.16 2.31 -4.16
CA LEU A 167 -14.32 3.18 -3.94
C LEU A 167 -15.43 2.47 -3.19
N THR A 168 -15.72 1.22 -3.53
CA THR A 168 -16.75 0.44 -2.81
C THR A 168 -16.34 0.19 -1.35
N HIS A 169 -15.07 -0.18 -1.11
CA HIS A 169 -14.57 -0.39 0.25
C HIS A 169 -14.51 0.89 1.08
N ALA A 170 -14.30 2.06 0.48
CA ALA A 170 -14.32 3.32 1.23
C ALA A 170 -15.73 3.66 1.75
N MET A 171 -16.78 3.15 1.09
CA MET A 171 -18.18 3.42 1.43
C MET A 171 -18.78 2.41 2.42
N PHE A 172 -18.25 1.19 2.49
CA PHE A 172 -18.76 0.07 3.31
C PHE A 172 -17.77 -0.33 4.40
#